data_AF-A0A1I2NLA5-F1
#
_entry.id   AF-A0A1I2NLA5-F1
#
_cell.length_a   1.000
_cell.length_b   1.000
_cell.length_c   1.000
_cell.angle_alpha   90.00
_cell.angle_beta   90.00
_cell.angle_gamma   90.00
#
_symmetry.space_group_name_H-M   'P 1'
#
loop_
_entity.id
_entity.type
_entity.pdbx_description
1 polymer ?
#
loop_
_entity_poly.entity_id
_entity_poly.type
_entity_poly.pdbx_seq_one_letter_code
_entity_poly.pdbx_strand_id
1 'polypeptide(L)'
;GVSVNVSAHSRSDKSGDWSTSYLGAFSGGMGVTNRNESGSGNSHTVDNRGDMDDYVLFEFDQNVVIDSAFLGYVVDDSDMSVWIGTLDNAFNNHTNLSDDILSQMGFTEINAGSSSTRLADLNADELEGNVLIIAAKTESSNDEFKIQHLNVQVKESACESDGECAPIIIEAEDMYLKDYKVESNSAASGEAVVKLSDNDGYVKTTFDGESGNYDFTLNYIDENDGYGMLKIKINGSTVKTINLDQQVGDHKNGFASVTIDELHLSKGDEIKVSGWKDSGEYARIDSIVLENCDTGNIPMNVASEEGYFDTGDSIDLSNVERLESSSTASRTSSLSSSDLGMEEQTEFAYEGDNGTFDALDIPDMTVLGTADDQQVA
;
A
#
# COMPACT_ATOMS: atom_id res chain seq x y z
N GLY A 1 -7.33 2.13 9.38
CA GLY A 1 -6.56 3.39 9.53
C GLY A 1 -5.83 3.64 8.22
N VAL A 2 -5.66 4.89 7.82
CA VAL A 2 -5.04 5.24 6.52
C VAL A 2 -3.52 5.19 6.61
N SER A 3 -2.88 4.49 5.68
CA SER A 3 -1.43 4.55 5.49
C SER A 3 -1.09 5.47 4.33
N VAL A 4 -0.01 6.24 4.48
CA VAL A 4 0.45 7.17 3.45
C VAL A 4 1.95 7.12 3.29
N ASN A 5 2.38 7.10 2.03
CA ASN A 5 3.76 7.29 1.62
C ASN A 5 3.94 8.72 1.13
N VAL A 6 5.04 9.38 1.53
CA VAL A 6 5.29 10.78 1.18
C VAL A 6 6.67 10.92 0.56
N SER A 7 6.74 11.62 -0.57
CA SER A 7 7.99 11.92 -1.28
C SER A 7 8.06 13.37 -1.75
N ALA A 8 9.28 13.87 -1.95
CA ALA A 8 9.52 15.22 -2.46
C ALA A 8 10.15 15.19 -3.84
N HIS A 9 9.75 16.13 -4.68
CA HIS A 9 10.25 16.33 -6.03
C HIS A 9 10.45 17.82 -6.29
N SER A 10 11.24 18.15 -7.30
CA SER A 10 11.39 19.51 -7.81
C SER A 10 11.34 19.51 -9.33
N ARG A 11 10.85 20.61 -9.89
CA ARG A 11 10.80 20.83 -11.34
C ARG A 11 11.49 22.15 -11.66
N SER A 12 12.36 22.15 -12.67
CA SER A 12 13.00 23.41 -13.09
C SER A 12 12.07 24.26 -13.95
N ASP A 13 11.88 25.52 -13.58
CA ASP A 13 11.07 26.47 -14.35
C ASP A 13 11.68 26.77 -15.73
N LYS A 14 13.00 26.60 -15.85
CA LYS A 14 13.77 26.90 -17.07
C LYS A 14 13.75 25.75 -18.08
N SER A 15 13.94 24.51 -17.62
CA SER A 15 14.05 23.36 -18.52
C SER A 15 12.83 22.44 -18.50
N GLY A 16 11.99 22.52 -17.47
CA GLY A 16 10.91 21.57 -17.22
C GLY A 16 11.38 20.22 -16.69
N ASP A 17 12.68 20.08 -16.37
CA ASP A 17 13.24 18.81 -15.89
C ASP A 17 12.79 18.54 -14.45
N TRP A 18 12.36 17.31 -14.21
CA TRP A 18 12.00 16.80 -12.89
C TRP A 18 13.21 16.17 -12.18
N SER A 19 13.23 16.24 -10.86
CA SER A 19 14.22 15.58 -10.01
C SER A 19 13.59 15.23 -8.67
N THR A 20 14.06 14.15 -8.03
CA THR A 20 13.72 13.90 -6.63
C THR A 20 14.40 14.93 -5.73
N SER A 21 13.71 15.32 -4.66
CA SER A 21 14.20 16.26 -3.65
C SER A 21 14.23 15.58 -2.29
N TYR A 22 14.94 16.19 -1.33
CA TYR A 22 14.91 15.70 0.04
C TYR A 22 13.63 16.16 0.73
N LEU A 23 12.88 15.21 1.30
CA LEU A 23 11.76 15.50 2.22
C LEU A 23 12.28 15.43 3.65
N GLY A 24 12.08 16.49 4.44
CA GLY A 24 12.53 16.55 5.83
C GLY A 24 11.44 17.01 6.79
N ALA A 25 11.45 16.46 7.99
CA ALA A 25 10.65 16.95 9.11
C ALA A 25 11.42 18.04 9.86
N PHE A 26 10.84 19.24 9.94
CA PHE A 26 11.45 20.39 10.59
C PHE A 26 10.48 21.02 11.60
N SER A 27 10.96 22.03 12.33
CA SER A 27 10.06 22.86 13.13
C SER A 27 9.02 23.51 12.21
N GLY A 28 7.74 23.33 12.57
CA GLY A 28 6.59 23.84 11.83
C GLY A 28 6.12 22.96 10.67
N GLY A 29 6.68 21.75 10.49
CA GLY A 29 6.15 20.75 9.55
C GLY A 29 7.20 20.17 8.61
N MET A 30 6.74 19.39 7.63
CA MET A 30 7.55 18.88 6.54
C MET A 30 7.84 19.95 5.50
N GLY A 31 9.04 19.91 4.94
CA GLY A 31 9.44 20.76 3.83
C GLY A 31 10.40 20.04 2.89
N VAL A 32 10.73 20.71 1.79
CA VAL A 32 11.51 20.16 0.69
C VAL A 32 12.89 20.83 0.68
N THR A 33 13.93 20.08 0.38
CA THR A 33 15.25 20.64 0.04
C THR A 33 15.64 20.12 -1.33
N ASN A 34 15.54 20.97 -2.34
CA ASN A 34 15.91 20.61 -3.70
C ASN A 34 17.42 20.73 -3.93
N ARG A 35 17.87 20.35 -5.13
CA ARG A 35 19.30 20.28 -5.48
C ARG A 35 20.02 21.63 -5.44
N ASN A 36 19.29 22.75 -5.50
CA ASN A 36 19.85 24.10 -5.46
C ASN A 36 19.92 24.66 -4.03
N GLU A 37 19.47 23.88 -3.05
CA GLU A 37 19.32 24.31 -1.67
C GLU A 37 20.28 23.60 -0.71
N SER A 38 20.43 24.19 0.47
CA SER A 38 21.38 23.73 1.48
C SER A 38 20.73 23.06 2.68
N GLY A 39 19.40 23.07 2.76
CA GLY A 39 18.66 22.60 3.94
C GLY A 39 18.82 23.51 5.16
N SER A 40 19.47 24.67 5.00
CA SER A 40 19.78 25.61 6.08
C SER A 40 18.88 26.86 6.02
N GLY A 41 18.60 27.46 7.18
CA GLY A 41 17.74 28.63 7.24
C GLY A 41 16.34 28.30 6.73
N ASN A 42 15.89 28.98 5.68
CA ASN A 42 14.58 28.71 5.06
C ASN A 42 14.67 27.83 3.81
N SER A 43 15.87 27.41 3.38
CA SER A 43 16.08 26.57 2.17
C SER A 43 15.71 25.09 2.37
N HIS A 44 14.54 24.90 2.99
CA HIS A 44 13.94 23.64 3.40
C HIS A 44 12.39 23.75 3.45
N THR A 45 11.83 24.71 2.73
CA THR A 45 10.38 24.94 2.61
C THR A 45 9.86 24.18 1.40
N VAL A 46 8.54 24.05 1.27
CA VAL A 46 7.94 23.85 -0.04
C VAL A 46 7.89 25.22 -0.68
N ASP A 47 8.73 25.46 -1.69
CA ASP A 47 8.84 26.76 -2.32
C ASP A 47 8.99 26.74 -3.85
N ASN A 48 8.82 27.93 -4.44
CA ASN A 48 9.02 28.20 -5.86
C ASN A 48 10.18 29.19 -6.09
N ARG A 49 11.27 29.05 -5.31
CA ARG A 49 12.40 29.97 -5.37
C ARG A 49 13.57 29.40 -6.16
N GLY A 50 14.29 30.30 -6.82
CA GLY A 50 15.56 29.94 -7.45
C GLY A 50 15.42 29.08 -8.71
N ASP A 51 14.39 29.34 -9.51
CA ASP A 51 14.06 28.65 -10.78
C ASP A 51 13.72 27.15 -10.61
N MET A 52 13.21 26.80 -9.45
CA MET A 52 12.75 25.46 -9.07
C MET A 52 11.44 25.57 -8.29
N ASP A 53 10.47 24.79 -8.72
CA ASP A 53 9.24 24.53 -7.98
C ASP A 53 9.38 23.24 -7.18
N ASP A 54 9.06 23.27 -5.89
CA ASP A 54 9.01 22.09 -5.03
C ASP A 54 7.61 21.49 -4.95
N TYR A 55 7.57 20.16 -4.91
CA TYR A 55 6.37 19.35 -4.86
C TYR A 55 6.49 18.30 -3.75
N VAL A 56 5.40 18.07 -3.03
CA VAL A 56 5.23 16.97 -2.10
C VAL A 56 4.12 16.05 -2.62
N LEU A 57 4.46 14.79 -2.85
CA LEU A 57 3.56 13.74 -3.30
C LEU A 57 3.18 12.87 -2.10
N PHE A 58 1.88 12.71 -1.88
CA PHE A 58 1.27 11.80 -0.93
C PHE A 58 0.56 10.68 -1.69
N GLU A 59 0.91 9.43 -1.39
CA GLU A 59 0.35 8.21 -1.97
C GLU A 59 -0.33 7.43 -0.85
N PHE A 60 -1.66 7.34 -0.88
CA PHE A 60 -2.47 6.69 0.15
C PHE A 60 -2.76 5.23 -0.21
N ASP A 61 -2.90 4.37 0.80
CA ASP A 61 -3.26 2.95 0.64
C ASP A 61 -4.72 2.73 0.18
N GLN A 62 -5.53 3.78 0.20
CA GLN A 62 -6.93 3.81 -0.21
C GLN A 62 -7.33 5.18 -0.73
N ASN A 63 -8.51 5.28 -1.36
CA ASN A 63 -9.09 6.59 -1.72
C ASN A 63 -9.50 7.33 -0.45
N VAL A 64 -9.15 8.61 -0.38
CA VAL A 64 -9.49 9.50 0.71
C VAL A 64 -9.99 10.84 0.17
N VAL A 65 -10.75 11.55 0.98
CA VAL A 65 -11.05 12.97 0.81
C VAL A 65 -10.04 13.75 1.62
N ILE A 66 -9.28 14.61 0.93
CA ILE A 66 -8.41 15.59 1.57
C ILE A 66 -9.22 16.85 1.75
N ASP A 67 -9.38 17.31 2.98
CA ASP A 67 -10.18 18.49 3.30
C ASP A 67 -9.29 19.72 3.50
N SER A 68 -8.16 19.58 4.20
CA SER A 68 -7.31 20.74 4.48
C SER A 68 -5.87 20.37 4.82
N ALA A 69 -4.98 21.35 4.66
CA ALA A 69 -3.59 21.27 5.05
C ALA A 69 -3.22 22.40 6.02
N PHE A 70 -2.77 22.06 7.23
CA PHE A 70 -2.26 23.07 8.15
C PHE A 70 -0.80 23.39 7.83
N LEU A 71 -0.54 24.66 7.51
CA LEU A 71 0.78 25.20 7.25
C LEU A 71 1.39 25.75 8.53
N GLY A 72 2.25 24.97 9.18
CA GLY A 72 2.83 25.30 10.48
C GLY A 72 4.04 26.24 10.43
N TYR A 73 4.52 26.56 9.23
CA TYR A 73 5.58 27.53 9.00
C TYR A 73 5.35 28.22 7.67
N VAL A 74 5.43 29.55 7.65
CA VAL A 74 5.33 30.38 6.44
C VAL A 74 6.33 31.52 6.58
N VAL A 75 7.07 31.81 5.51
CA VAL A 75 8.08 32.87 5.48
C VAL A 75 7.54 34.10 4.74
N ASP A 76 7.43 34.01 3.41
CA ASP A 76 7.10 35.13 2.55
C ASP A 76 5.62 35.08 2.17
N ASP A 77 5.21 34.10 1.37
CA ASP A 77 3.81 33.81 1.05
C ASP A 77 3.55 32.30 1.11
N SER A 78 2.30 31.88 0.95
CA SER A 78 1.91 30.48 1.02
C SER A 78 0.92 30.07 -0.06
N ASP A 79 0.85 30.81 -1.19
CA ASP A 79 0.04 30.33 -2.30
C ASP A 79 0.54 28.94 -2.72
N MET A 80 -0.39 28.01 -2.92
CA MET A 80 -0.08 26.64 -3.30
C MET A 80 -0.88 26.18 -4.51
N SER A 81 -0.31 25.22 -5.22
CA SER A 81 -1.03 24.43 -6.21
C SER A 81 -1.28 23.04 -5.64
N VAL A 82 -2.50 22.55 -5.83
CA VAL A 82 -2.93 21.24 -5.32
C VAL A 82 -3.47 20.42 -6.46
N TRP A 83 -3.11 19.13 -6.48
CA TRP A 83 -3.71 18.14 -7.38
C TRP A 83 -4.23 16.96 -6.58
N ILE A 84 -5.40 16.46 -6.97
CA ILE A 84 -5.98 15.24 -6.41
C ILE A 84 -6.38 14.32 -7.56
N GLY A 85 -6.11 13.04 -7.39
CA GLY A 85 -6.48 12.03 -8.37
C GLY A 85 -6.30 10.60 -7.85
N THR A 86 -6.52 9.66 -8.76
CA THR A 86 -6.35 8.24 -8.48
C THR A 86 -5.32 7.66 -9.44
N LEU A 87 -4.33 6.96 -8.89
CA LEU A 87 -3.40 6.13 -9.65
C LEU A 87 -3.52 4.67 -9.22
N ASP A 88 -3.40 3.76 -10.17
CA ASP A 88 -3.44 2.32 -9.89
C ASP A 88 -2.30 1.93 -8.95
N ASN A 89 -2.65 1.37 -7.80
CA ASN A 89 -1.72 0.84 -6.80
C ASN A 89 -0.64 1.86 -6.35
N ALA A 90 -1.02 3.15 -6.25
CA ALA A 90 -0.10 4.26 -5.93
C ALA A 90 0.77 3.99 -4.70
N PHE A 91 0.18 3.50 -3.61
CA PHE A 91 0.88 3.24 -2.35
C PHE A 91 2.05 2.24 -2.48
N ASN A 92 1.87 1.17 -3.28
CA ASN A 92 2.89 0.14 -3.45
C ASN A 92 3.79 0.37 -4.67
N ASN A 93 3.37 1.23 -5.61
CA ASN A 93 4.08 1.52 -6.83
C ASN A 93 4.48 3.01 -6.87
N HIS A 94 5.40 3.36 -5.98
CA HIS A 94 5.90 4.73 -5.84
C HIS A 94 6.22 5.40 -7.17
N THR A 95 5.57 6.53 -7.40
CA THR A 95 5.65 7.26 -8.66
C THR A 95 6.67 8.40 -8.58
N ASN A 96 7.47 8.55 -9.63
CA ASN A 96 8.22 9.78 -9.85
C ASN A 96 7.31 10.81 -10.50
N LEU A 97 7.23 12.02 -9.93
CA LEU A 97 6.41 13.07 -10.52
C LEU A 97 6.92 13.48 -11.90
N SER A 98 5.97 13.78 -12.77
CA SER A 98 6.20 14.27 -14.13
C SER A 98 4.98 15.07 -14.60
N ASP A 99 5.14 15.84 -15.67
CA ASP A 99 4.03 16.60 -16.27
C ASP A 99 2.87 15.67 -16.70
N ASP A 100 3.18 14.45 -17.14
CA ASP A 100 2.18 13.44 -17.51
C ASP A 100 1.37 12.96 -16.29
N ILE A 101 2.02 12.78 -15.14
CA ILE A 101 1.33 12.42 -13.88
C ILE A 101 0.45 13.59 -13.40
N LEU A 102 0.95 14.82 -13.43
CA LEU A 102 0.13 16.00 -13.09
C LEU A 102 -1.10 16.11 -13.99
N SER A 103 -0.95 15.83 -15.30
CA SER A 103 -2.05 15.88 -16.26
C SER A 103 -3.11 14.79 -16.07
N GLN A 104 -2.76 13.70 -15.38
CA GLN A 104 -3.68 12.61 -15.04
C GLN A 104 -4.50 12.90 -13.79
N MET A 105 -4.09 13.87 -12.97
CA MET A 105 -4.85 14.26 -11.78
C MET A 105 -6.19 14.86 -12.21
N GLY A 106 -7.28 14.30 -11.69
CA GLY A 106 -8.65 14.68 -12.06
C GLY A 106 -9.08 16.04 -11.51
N PHE A 107 -8.35 16.58 -10.54
CA PHE A 107 -8.63 17.83 -9.87
C PHE A 107 -7.36 18.66 -9.70
N THR A 108 -7.51 19.98 -9.88
CA THR A 108 -6.46 20.96 -9.63
C THR A 108 -7.03 22.19 -8.94
N GLU A 109 -6.36 22.70 -7.92
CA GLU A 109 -6.74 23.90 -7.19
C GLU A 109 -5.55 24.84 -7.02
N ILE A 110 -5.80 26.15 -7.10
CA ILE A 110 -4.88 27.17 -6.61
C ILE A 110 -5.44 27.72 -5.30
N ASN A 111 -4.73 27.48 -4.20
CA ASN A 111 -5.15 27.91 -2.87
C ASN A 111 -4.30 29.10 -2.41
N ALA A 112 -4.87 30.30 -2.51
CA ALA A 112 -4.17 31.54 -2.20
C ALA A 112 -4.06 31.79 -0.69
N GLY A 113 -2.99 32.45 -0.24
CA GLY A 113 -2.93 32.95 1.13
C GLY A 113 -1.99 34.12 1.37
N SER A 114 -1.21 34.04 2.44
CA SER A 114 -0.42 35.18 2.92
C SER A 114 0.81 34.72 3.73
N SER A 115 1.51 35.67 4.35
CA SER A 115 2.77 35.48 5.09
C SER A 115 2.62 34.90 6.50
N SER A 116 1.59 34.11 6.78
CA SER A 116 1.34 33.56 8.12
C SER A 116 0.81 32.15 8.08
N THR A 117 1.13 31.37 9.11
CA THR A 117 0.59 30.01 9.30
C THR A 117 -0.92 30.01 9.15
N ARG A 118 -1.44 29.02 8.43
CA ARG A 118 -2.86 28.95 8.11
C ARG A 118 -3.31 27.51 7.94
N LEU A 119 -4.60 27.29 8.10
CA LEU A 119 -5.25 26.12 7.55
C LEU A 119 -5.61 26.46 6.09
N ALA A 120 -4.96 25.81 5.14
CA ALA A 120 -5.36 25.85 3.74
C ALA A 120 -6.55 24.91 3.59
N ASP A 121 -7.72 25.49 3.31
CA ASP A 121 -8.97 24.78 3.02
C ASP A 121 -8.91 24.29 1.56
N LEU A 122 -8.97 22.99 1.32
CA LEU A 122 -8.71 22.36 0.03
C LEU A 122 -9.95 21.58 -0.42
N ASN A 123 -10.06 21.32 -1.74
CA ASN A 123 -10.97 20.30 -2.26
C ASN A 123 -12.43 20.51 -1.81
N ALA A 124 -12.95 21.71 -2.03
CA ALA A 124 -14.31 22.10 -1.60
C ALA A 124 -15.44 21.19 -2.14
N ASP A 125 -15.16 20.43 -3.21
CA ASP A 125 -16.08 19.46 -3.81
C ASP A 125 -15.95 18.04 -3.19
N GLU A 126 -15.10 17.89 -2.17
CA GLU A 126 -14.83 16.63 -1.45
C GLU A 126 -14.49 15.47 -2.40
N LEU A 127 -13.67 15.73 -3.41
CA LEU A 127 -13.25 14.71 -4.36
C LEU A 127 -12.37 13.67 -3.68
N GLU A 128 -12.60 12.42 -4.04
CA GLU A 128 -11.82 11.29 -3.56
C GLU A 128 -10.63 11.02 -4.48
N GLY A 129 -9.53 10.60 -3.87
CA GLY A 129 -8.35 10.13 -4.59
C GLY A 129 -7.38 9.41 -3.66
N ASN A 130 -6.51 8.57 -4.22
CA ASN A 130 -5.41 7.95 -3.49
C ASN A 130 -4.07 8.66 -3.71
N VAL A 131 -4.08 9.80 -4.42
CA VAL A 131 -2.93 10.67 -4.65
C VAL A 131 -3.30 12.12 -4.35
N LEU A 132 -2.46 12.76 -3.54
CA LEU A 132 -2.46 14.21 -3.30
C LEU A 132 -1.08 14.76 -3.65
N ILE A 133 -1.04 15.85 -4.42
CA ILE A 133 0.20 16.58 -4.71
C ILE A 133 0.01 18.01 -4.24
N ILE A 134 0.94 18.51 -3.43
CA ILE A 134 0.98 19.90 -2.98
C ILE A 134 2.30 20.51 -3.44
N ALA A 135 2.23 21.65 -4.12
CA ALA A 135 3.39 22.43 -4.49
C ALA A 135 3.23 23.89 -4.04
N ALA A 136 4.35 24.61 -3.94
CA ALA A 136 4.28 26.06 -4.05
C ALA A 136 3.62 26.45 -5.38
N LYS A 137 3.00 27.62 -5.44
CA LYS A 137 2.24 28.00 -6.64
C LYS A 137 3.16 28.11 -7.87
N THR A 138 2.95 27.24 -8.86
CA THR A 138 3.90 26.98 -9.97
C THR A 138 3.94 28.08 -11.04
N GLU A 139 3.06 29.08 -10.94
CA GLU A 139 2.98 30.22 -11.85
C GLU A 139 3.08 31.54 -11.07
N SER A 140 3.83 31.52 -9.97
CA SER A 140 4.05 32.62 -9.03
C SER A 140 5.49 32.62 -8.53
N SER A 141 5.79 33.46 -7.55
CA SER A 141 7.08 33.47 -6.86
C SER A 141 6.91 33.90 -5.41
N ASN A 142 7.85 33.48 -4.56
CA ASN A 142 7.99 33.80 -3.13
C ASN A 142 7.01 33.05 -2.21
N ASP A 143 6.49 31.92 -2.67
CA ASP A 143 5.73 31.03 -1.81
C ASP A 143 6.74 30.14 -1.05
N GLU A 144 6.69 30.15 0.28
CA GLU A 144 7.63 29.44 1.17
C GLU A 144 6.89 28.96 2.43
N PHE A 145 6.54 27.67 2.48
CA PHE A 145 5.79 27.11 3.61
C PHE A 145 6.21 25.69 4.00
N LYS A 146 5.68 25.18 5.12
CA LYS A 146 5.80 23.77 5.52
C LYS A 146 4.44 23.18 5.84
N ILE A 147 4.24 21.92 5.47
CA ILE A 147 2.99 21.18 5.69
C ILE A 147 3.12 20.43 7.01
N GLN A 148 2.31 20.78 8.00
CA GLN A 148 2.37 20.19 9.34
C GLN A 148 1.32 19.09 9.54
N HIS A 149 0.08 19.33 9.10
CA HIS A 149 -1.02 18.39 9.24
C HIS A 149 -1.83 18.33 7.96
N LEU A 150 -2.37 17.15 7.66
CA LEU A 150 -3.46 16.97 6.70
C LEU A 150 -4.71 16.54 7.46
N ASN A 151 -5.85 17.14 7.10
CA ASN A 151 -7.16 16.64 7.47
C ASN A 151 -7.62 15.69 6.35
N VAL A 152 -7.71 14.41 6.70
CA VAL A 152 -7.99 13.32 5.77
C VAL A 152 -9.23 12.59 6.25
N GLN A 153 -10.16 12.34 5.35
CA GLN A 153 -11.36 11.56 5.61
C GLN A 153 -11.37 10.37 4.69
N VAL A 154 -11.61 9.18 5.25
CA VAL A 154 -12.07 8.06 4.43
C VAL A 154 -13.56 8.29 4.26
N LYS A 155 -14.02 8.48 3.01
CA LYS A 155 -15.45 8.43 2.76
C LYS A 155 -15.88 7.00 3.02
N GLU A 156 -16.66 6.81 4.08
CA GLU A 156 -17.29 5.53 4.33
C GLU A 156 -18.05 5.16 3.04
N SER A 157 -17.71 4.00 2.48
CA SER A 157 -18.52 3.44 1.41
C SER A 157 -19.95 3.39 1.95
N ALA A 158 -20.87 4.07 1.27
CA ALA A 158 -22.27 4.13 1.67
C ALA A 158 -22.88 2.73 1.63
N CYS A 159 -22.74 1.97 2.72
CA CYS A 159 -23.66 0.92 3.06
C CYS A 159 -24.92 1.61 3.60
N GLU A 160 -26.06 1.34 2.96
CA GLU A 160 -27.32 2.01 3.28
C GLU A 160 -27.63 1.91 4.78
N SER A 161 -27.76 3.07 5.43
CA SER A 161 -28.50 3.44 6.68
C SER A 161 -28.61 2.49 7.88
N ASP A 162 -27.88 1.39 7.91
CA ASP A 162 -28.03 0.32 8.90
C ASP A 162 -26.66 -0.14 9.46
N GLY A 163 -25.56 0.42 8.93
CA GLY A 163 -24.21 0.21 9.47
C GLY A 163 -23.61 -1.17 9.22
N GLU A 164 -24.25 -2.03 8.41
CA GLU A 164 -23.65 -3.26 7.92
C GLU A 164 -23.51 -3.15 6.40
N CYS A 165 -22.27 -3.14 5.90
CA CYS A 165 -22.03 -3.41 4.49
C CYS A 165 -22.47 -4.85 4.23
N ALA A 166 -23.56 -5.04 3.47
CA ALA A 166 -24.07 -6.38 3.21
C ALA A 166 -22.95 -7.22 2.57
N PRO A 167 -22.69 -8.44 3.07
CA PRO A 167 -21.62 -9.27 2.54
C PRO A 167 -21.84 -9.56 1.06
N ILE A 168 -20.76 -9.58 0.28
CA ILE A 168 -20.81 -10.07 -1.10
C ILE A 168 -20.80 -11.60 -1.01
N ILE A 169 -21.89 -12.22 -1.46
CA ILE A 169 -22.01 -13.68 -1.55
C ILE A 169 -21.80 -14.11 -3.00
N ILE A 170 -20.84 -15.00 -3.23
CA ILE A 170 -20.56 -15.62 -4.51
C ILE A 170 -20.90 -17.11 -4.36
N GLU A 171 -22.04 -17.50 -4.92
CA GLU A 171 -22.47 -18.90 -4.92
C GLU A 171 -21.59 -19.72 -5.86
N ALA A 172 -21.12 -20.89 -5.40
CA ALA A 172 -20.19 -21.69 -6.18
C ALA A 172 -20.83 -22.23 -7.46
N GLU A 173 -22.14 -22.51 -7.46
CA GLU A 173 -22.91 -22.94 -8.62
C GLU A 173 -23.00 -21.91 -9.75
N ASP A 174 -22.79 -20.63 -9.45
CA ASP A 174 -22.79 -19.53 -10.43
C ASP A 174 -21.38 -19.24 -10.99
N MET A 175 -20.34 -19.85 -10.42
CA MET A 175 -18.96 -19.71 -10.89
C MET A 175 -18.69 -20.52 -12.16
N TYR A 176 -17.57 -20.24 -12.82
CA TYR A 176 -17.07 -21.16 -13.85
C TYR A 176 -16.61 -22.48 -13.22
N LEU A 177 -17.20 -23.59 -13.67
CA LEU A 177 -16.91 -24.93 -13.15
C LEU A 177 -16.00 -25.72 -14.10
N LYS A 178 -14.82 -26.12 -13.63
CA LYS A 178 -13.96 -27.11 -14.30
C LYS A 178 -13.94 -28.39 -13.50
N ASP A 179 -14.48 -29.45 -14.09
CA ASP A 179 -14.58 -30.79 -13.50
C ASP A 179 -15.35 -30.80 -12.17
N TYR A 180 -16.21 -29.80 -11.97
CA TYR A 180 -17.25 -29.70 -10.95
C TYR A 180 -18.64 -29.77 -11.58
N LYS A 181 -19.64 -30.20 -10.82
CA LYS A 181 -21.06 -30.18 -11.20
C LYS A 181 -21.92 -29.70 -10.04
N VAL A 182 -23.00 -29.00 -10.35
CA VAL A 182 -24.00 -28.58 -9.35
C VAL A 182 -24.72 -29.81 -8.78
N GLU A 183 -24.89 -29.84 -7.47
CA GLU A 183 -25.64 -30.83 -6.69
C GLU A 183 -26.59 -30.08 -5.76
N SER A 184 -27.88 -30.43 -5.78
CA SER A 184 -28.86 -29.77 -4.91
C SER A 184 -28.63 -30.17 -3.45
N ASN A 185 -28.63 -29.18 -2.57
CA ASN A 185 -28.54 -29.35 -1.13
C ASN A 185 -29.35 -28.26 -0.43
N SER A 186 -30.50 -28.61 0.13
CA SER A 186 -31.42 -27.65 0.76
C SER A 186 -30.87 -26.96 2.02
N ALA A 187 -29.72 -27.42 2.55
CA ALA A 187 -29.07 -26.81 3.71
C ALA A 187 -27.96 -25.81 3.31
N ALA A 188 -27.57 -25.77 2.04
CA ALA A 188 -26.54 -24.90 1.50
C ALA A 188 -27.09 -23.50 1.17
N SER A 189 -26.19 -22.53 1.02
CA SER A 189 -26.53 -21.27 0.37
C SER A 189 -27.02 -21.55 -1.06
N GLY A 190 -27.93 -20.73 -1.58
CA GLY A 190 -28.55 -20.99 -2.90
C GLY A 190 -29.32 -22.31 -3.05
N GLU A 191 -29.48 -23.11 -1.98
CA GLU A 191 -29.99 -24.49 -2.00
C GLU A 191 -29.16 -25.48 -2.87
N ALA A 192 -27.89 -25.16 -3.13
CA ALA A 192 -26.99 -25.98 -3.94
C ALA A 192 -25.52 -25.92 -3.47
N VAL A 193 -24.76 -26.93 -3.89
CA VAL A 193 -23.30 -26.95 -3.77
C VAL A 193 -22.72 -27.43 -5.10
N VAL A 194 -21.44 -27.18 -5.34
CA VAL A 194 -20.71 -27.81 -6.45
C VAL A 194 -19.90 -28.99 -5.94
N LYS A 195 -20.02 -30.11 -6.64
CA LYS A 195 -19.36 -31.38 -6.34
C LYS A 195 -18.32 -31.71 -7.39
N LEU A 196 -17.14 -32.13 -6.96
CA LEU A 196 -16.10 -32.58 -7.86
C LEU A 196 -16.55 -33.84 -8.63
N SER A 197 -16.30 -33.85 -9.94
CA SER A 197 -16.71 -34.92 -10.87
C SER A 197 -15.55 -35.75 -11.41
N ASP A 198 -14.31 -35.32 -11.16
CA ASP A 198 -13.06 -36.05 -11.45
C ASP A 198 -12.19 -36.13 -10.17
N ASN A 199 -10.90 -36.48 -10.30
CA ASN A 199 -9.95 -36.52 -9.18
C ASN A 199 -9.51 -35.13 -8.71
N ASP A 200 -9.50 -34.15 -9.62
CA ASP A 200 -9.20 -32.76 -9.33
C ASP A 200 -9.97 -31.82 -10.27
N GLY A 201 -10.09 -30.56 -9.87
CA GLY A 201 -10.86 -29.55 -10.60
C GLY A 201 -10.78 -28.19 -9.93
N TYR A 202 -11.50 -27.21 -10.46
CA TYR A 202 -11.61 -25.90 -9.84
C TYR A 202 -12.90 -25.18 -10.18
N VAL A 203 -13.29 -24.26 -9.30
CA VAL A 203 -14.22 -23.18 -9.60
C VAL A 203 -13.48 -21.86 -9.66
N LYS A 204 -13.94 -20.93 -10.51
CA LYS A 204 -13.39 -19.58 -10.52
C LYS A 204 -14.40 -18.52 -10.95
N THR A 205 -14.16 -17.30 -10.50
CA THR A 205 -14.86 -16.10 -10.93
C THR A 205 -13.89 -14.92 -11.04
N THR A 206 -14.36 -13.82 -11.61
CA THR A 206 -13.70 -12.52 -11.56
C THR A 206 -14.38 -11.70 -10.47
N PHE A 207 -13.61 -11.11 -9.57
CA PHE A 207 -14.12 -10.24 -8.53
C PHE A 207 -14.61 -8.92 -9.15
N ASP A 208 -15.89 -8.59 -8.97
CA ASP A 208 -16.51 -7.36 -9.53
C ASP A 208 -16.90 -6.36 -8.43
N GLY A 209 -16.61 -6.68 -7.16
CA GLY A 209 -16.78 -5.76 -6.04
C GLY A 209 -15.73 -4.65 -6.04
N GLU A 210 -15.90 -3.70 -5.12
CA GLU A 210 -14.95 -2.61 -4.93
C GLU A 210 -13.62 -3.14 -4.38
N SER A 211 -12.51 -2.55 -4.81
CA SER A 211 -11.19 -2.92 -4.29
C SER A 211 -11.06 -2.57 -2.80
N GLY A 212 -10.51 -3.46 -1.99
CA GLY A 212 -10.40 -3.26 -0.55
C GLY A 212 -9.95 -4.51 0.20
N ASN A 213 -9.97 -4.45 1.53
CA ASN A 213 -9.66 -5.60 2.38
C ASN A 213 -10.95 -6.34 2.76
N TYR A 214 -10.94 -7.66 2.64
CA TYR A 214 -12.10 -8.49 2.93
C TYR A 214 -11.76 -9.64 3.86
N ASP A 215 -12.65 -9.91 4.83
CA ASP A 215 -12.70 -11.18 5.54
C ASP A 215 -13.29 -12.18 4.56
N PHE A 216 -12.40 -12.97 3.94
CA PHE A 216 -12.76 -13.95 2.93
C PHE A 216 -13.15 -15.24 3.63
N THR A 217 -14.43 -15.62 3.58
CA THR A 217 -14.91 -16.90 4.09
C THR A 217 -15.28 -17.84 2.96
N LEU A 218 -14.63 -19.01 2.92
CA LEU A 218 -15.04 -20.12 2.06
C LEU A 218 -15.94 -21.08 2.85
N ASN A 219 -17.15 -21.33 2.36
CA ASN A 219 -18.04 -22.37 2.86
C ASN A 219 -17.94 -23.63 1.99
N TYR A 220 -17.79 -24.78 2.63
CA TYR A 220 -17.55 -26.06 1.95
C TYR A 220 -18.11 -27.22 2.77
N ILE A 221 -18.07 -28.44 2.23
CA ILE A 221 -18.41 -29.66 2.96
C ILE A 221 -17.15 -30.48 3.20
N ASP A 222 -16.97 -30.93 4.44
CA ASP A 222 -15.97 -31.91 4.89
C ASP A 222 -16.71 -33.16 5.38
N GLU A 223 -16.59 -34.22 4.59
CA GLU A 223 -17.24 -35.51 4.74
C GLU A 223 -16.39 -36.51 5.53
N ASN A 224 -17.06 -37.50 6.12
CA ASN A 224 -16.44 -38.53 6.95
C ASN A 224 -15.81 -39.69 6.17
N ASP A 225 -15.63 -39.58 4.85
CA ASP A 225 -15.25 -40.70 3.98
C ASP A 225 -14.08 -40.41 3.03
N GLY A 226 -13.18 -39.49 3.40
CA GLY A 226 -11.89 -39.28 2.75
C GLY A 226 -11.06 -38.16 3.39
N TYR A 227 -9.93 -37.81 2.76
CA TYR A 227 -9.03 -36.71 3.14
C TYR A 227 -8.72 -35.80 1.94
N GLY A 228 -9.77 -35.22 1.35
CA GLY A 228 -9.63 -34.32 0.21
C GLY A 228 -8.91 -33.00 0.58
N MET A 229 -8.73 -32.13 -0.40
CA MET A 229 -8.05 -30.85 -0.21
C MET A 229 -8.70 -29.74 -1.05
N LEU A 230 -8.71 -28.52 -0.51
CA LEU A 230 -9.05 -27.29 -1.23
C LEU A 230 -7.88 -26.30 -1.18
N LYS A 231 -7.73 -25.48 -2.24
CA LYS A 231 -6.79 -24.35 -2.29
C LYS A 231 -7.46 -23.10 -2.84
N ILE A 232 -7.45 -22.05 -2.05
CA ILE A 232 -7.90 -20.71 -2.45
C ILE A 232 -6.72 -20.00 -3.13
N LYS A 233 -6.97 -19.44 -4.31
CA LYS A 233 -5.98 -18.73 -5.12
C LYS A 233 -6.54 -17.40 -5.60
N ILE A 234 -5.75 -16.34 -5.47
CA ILE A 234 -6.02 -15.01 -6.02
C ILE A 234 -4.99 -14.75 -7.11
N ASN A 235 -5.43 -14.48 -8.34
CA ASN A 235 -4.55 -14.28 -9.51
C ASN A 235 -3.50 -15.39 -9.70
N GLY A 236 -3.85 -16.63 -9.33
CA GLY A 236 -2.98 -17.81 -9.41
C GLY A 236 -2.10 -18.05 -8.18
N SER A 237 -1.89 -17.06 -7.31
CA SER A 237 -1.16 -17.21 -6.05
C SER A 237 -2.02 -17.90 -5.00
N THR A 238 -1.49 -18.93 -4.33
CA THR A 238 -2.24 -19.66 -3.28
C THR A 238 -2.21 -18.87 -1.98
N VAL A 239 -3.38 -18.47 -1.50
CA VAL A 239 -3.54 -17.72 -0.23
C VAL A 239 -3.93 -18.64 0.94
N LYS A 240 -4.55 -19.79 0.66
CA LYS A 240 -4.90 -20.79 1.69
C LYS A 240 -4.93 -22.19 1.12
N THR A 241 -4.52 -23.16 1.93
CA THR A 241 -4.72 -24.60 1.70
C THR A 241 -5.54 -25.15 2.86
N ILE A 242 -6.55 -25.97 2.54
CA ILE A 242 -7.46 -26.61 3.49
C ILE A 242 -7.38 -28.12 3.26
N ASN A 243 -7.14 -28.88 4.33
CA ASN A 243 -7.32 -30.33 4.32
C ASN A 243 -8.73 -30.63 4.82
N LEU A 244 -9.44 -31.54 4.15
CA LEU A 244 -10.79 -31.98 4.52
C LEU A 244 -10.66 -33.18 5.45
N ASP A 245 -10.19 -32.93 6.67
CA ASP A 245 -9.85 -33.94 7.67
C ASP A 245 -10.54 -33.74 9.01
N GLN A 246 -11.50 -32.80 9.10
CA GLN A 246 -12.24 -32.52 10.32
C GLN A 246 -13.29 -33.59 10.60
N GLN A 247 -13.84 -34.22 9.55
CA GLN A 247 -14.82 -35.29 9.66
C GLN A 247 -16.08 -34.82 10.42
N VAL A 248 -16.69 -33.74 9.91
CA VAL A 248 -17.80 -33.05 10.57
C VAL A 248 -19.19 -33.53 10.12
N GLY A 249 -19.28 -34.37 9.08
CA GLY A 249 -20.56 -34.91 8.63
C GLY A 249 -20.52 -35.69 7.33
N ASP A 250 -21.66 -35.74 6.63
CA ASP A 250 -21.78 -36.31 5.28
C ASP A 250 -22.07 -35.19 4.26
N HIS A 251 -22.19 -35.52 2.97
CA HIS A 251 -22.59 -34.57 1.91
C HIS A 251 -23.85 -33.72 2.18
N LYS A 252 -24.66 -34.03 3.19
CA LYS A 252 -25.88 -33.28 3.49
C LYS A 252 -25.71 -32.30 4.62
N ASN A 253 -24.82 -32.58 5.58
CA ASN A 253 -24.73 -31.82 6.82
C ASN A 253 -23.30 -31.49 7.26
N GLY A 254 -22.27 -31.98 6.56
CA GLY A 254 -20.85 -31.77 6.89
C GLY A 254 -20.32 -30.39 6.54
N PHE A 255 -21.10 -29.33 6.73
CA PHE A 255 -20.68 -27.98 6.41
C PHE A 255 -19.55 -27.50 7.33
N ALA A 256 -18.54 -26.88 6.73
CA ALA A 256 -17.42 -26.25 7.39
C ALA A 256 -17.08 -24.94 6.68
N SER A 257 -16.32 -24.08 7.36
CA SER A 257 -15.85 -22.83 6.79
C SER A 257 -14.40 -22.55 7.15
N VAL A 258 -13.76 -21.71 6.35
CA VAL A 258 -12.45 -21.14 6.67
C VAL A 258 -12.45 -19.67 6.31
N THR A 259 -11.93 -18.84 7.21
CA THR A 259 -11.79 -17.40 7.01
C THR A 259 -10.31 -17.04 6.81
N ILE A 260 -10.07 -16.08 5.92
CA ILE A 260 -8.81 -15.36 5.75
C ILE A 260 -9.14 -13.91 6.07
N ASP A 261 -8.66 -13.44 7.21
CA ASP A 261 -8.90 -12.07 7.65
C ASP A 261 -8.07 -11.09 6.81
N GLU A 262 -8.61 -9.90 6.54
CA GLU A 262 -7.93 -8.79 5.86
C GLU A 262 -7.28 -9.18 4.51
N LEU A 263 -7.96 -10.01 3.71
CA LEU A 263 -7.49 -10.36 2.37
C LEU A 263 -7.76 -9.21 1.40
N HIS A 264 -6.69 -8.58 0.91
CA HIS A 264 -6.80 -7.56 -0.13
C HIS A 264 -7.28 -8.16 -1.46
N LEU A 265 -8.36 -7.60 -2.01
CA LEU A 265 -8.90 -7.93 -3.32
C LEU A 265 -9.02 -6.65 -4.16
N SER A 266 -8.57 -6.71 -5.41
CA SER A 266 -8.78 -5.65 -6.39
C SER A 266 -9.86 -6.04 -7.39
N LYS A 267 -10.71 -5.08 -7.77
CA LYS A 267 -11.69 -5.28 -8.84
C LYS A 267 -11.01 -5.83 -10.09
N GLY A 268 -11.50 -6.94 -10.60
CA GLY A 268 -10.92 -7.68 -11.72
C GLY A 268 -10.05 -8.87 -11.33
N ASP A 269 -9.75 -9.08 -10.05
CA ASP A 269 -8.97 -10.23 -9.57
C ASP A 269 -9.66 -11.56 -9.90
N GLU A 270 -8.87 -12.57 -10.29
CA GLU A 270 -9.37 -13.94 -10.43
C GLU A 270 -9.37 -14.63 -9.07
N ILE A 271 -10.57 -14.92 -8.55
CA ILE A 271 -10.77 -15.78 -7.37
C ILE A 271 -10.97 -17.21 -7.86
N LYS A 272 -10.10 -18.12 -7.43
CA LYS A 272 -10.14 -19.54 -7.82
C LYS A 272 -10.03 -20.45 -6.61
N VAL A 273 -10.90 -21.45 -6.53
CA VAL A 273 -10.80 -22.53 -5.54
C VAL A 273 -10.54 -23.84 -6.29
N SER A 274 -9.36 -24.43 -6.08
CA SER A 274 -8.98 -25.74 -6.64
C SER A 274 -9.26 -26.84 -5.63
N GLY A 275 -9.81 -27.97 -6.08
CA GLY A 275 -10.13 -29.11 -5.22
C GLY A 275 -9.49 -30.41 -5.69
N TRP A 276 -9.19 -31.29 -4.74
CA TRP A 276 -8.70 -32.64 -4.95
C TRP A 276 -9.53 -33.61 -4.11
N LYS A 277 -10.07 -34.62 -4.78
CA LYS A 277 -10.79 -35.71 -4.14
C LYS A 277 -9.81 -36.67 -3.49
N ASP A 278 -10.24 -37.25 -2.38
CA ASP A 278 -9.67 -38.49 -1.86
C ASP A 278 -10.79 -39.43 -1.43
N SER A 279 -10.76 -40.67 -1.90
CA SER A 279 -11.79 -41.68 -1.57
C SER A 279 -13.23 -41.18 -1.82
N GLY A 280 -14.07 -41.09 -0.78
CA GLY A 280 -15.45 -40.61 -0.82
C GLY A 280 -15.61 -39.10 -0.64
N GLU A 281 -14.53 -38.38 -0.30
CA GLU A 281 -14.53 -36.94 -0.12
C GLU A 281 -14.44 -36.23 -1.49
N TYR A 282 -15.54 -35.61 -1.93
CA TYR A 282 -15.62 -34.94 -3.24
C TYR A 282 -15.36 -33.42 -3.18
N ALA A 283 -14.79 -32.89 -2.10
CA ALA A 283 -14.34 -31.50 -2.00
C ALA A 283 -15.41 -30.51 -2.47
N ARG A 284 -16.62 -30.63 -1.89
CA ARG A 284 -17.77 -29.81 -2.29
C ARG A 284 -17.63 -28.39 -1.77
N ILE A 285 -18.01 -27.43 -2.60
CA ILE A 285 -17.93 -26.00 -2.30
C ILE A 285 -19.36 -25.44 -2.34
N ASP A 286 -19.71 -24.64 -1.35
CA ASP A 286 -21.02 -23.99 -1.23
C ASP A 286 -20.90 -22.55 -1.76
N SER A 287 -20.22 -21.69 -1.02
CA SER A 287 -20.15 -20.27 -1.34
C SER A 287 -18.86 -19.61 -0.86
N ILE A 288 -18.60 -18.43 -1.39
CA ILE A 288 -17.61 -17.47 -0.87
C ILE A 288 -18.37 -16.28 -0.33
N VAL A 289 -18.07 -15.87 0.90
CA VAL A 289 -18.62 -14.68 1.55
C VAL A 289 -17.49 -13.70 1.77
N LEU A 290 -17.67 -12.46 1.32
CA LEU A 290 -16.70 -11.38 1.46
C LEU A 290 -17.32 -10.26 2.31
N GLU A 291 -16.79 -10.07 3.51
CA GLU A 291 -17.15 -8.99 4.42
C GLU A 291 -16.05 -7.95 4.39
N ASN A 292 -16.36 -6.67 4.20
CA ASN A 292 -15.33 -5.63 4.08
C ASN A 292 -14.71 -5.31 5.46
N CYS A 293 -13.42 -5.59 5.63
CA CYS A 293 -12.68 -5.37 6.88
C CYS A 293 -12.51 -3.89 7.23
N ASP A 294 -12.60 -2.99 6.24
CA ASP A 294 -12.43 -1.55 6.46
C ASP A 294 -13.60 -0.97 7.28
N THR A 295 -14.62 -1.78 7.59
CA THR A 295 -15.74 -1.47 8.50
C THR A 295 -15.67 -2.18 9.87
N GLY A 296 -14.65 -2.99 10.13
CA GLY A 296 -14.55 -3.86 11.32
C GLY A 296 -13.66 -3.31 12.43
N ASN A 297 -14.27 -2.89 13.55
CA ASN A 297 -13.68 -2.46 14.83
C ASN A 297 -13.29 -0.98 14.99
N ILE A 298 -14.28 -0.09 14.90
CA ILE A 298 -14.29 1.09 15.77
C ILE A 298 -15.29 0.78 16.91
N PRO A 299 -14.88 0.79 18.20
CA PRO A 299 -15.86 0.71 19.28
C PRO A 299 -16.81 1.90 19.18
N MET A 300 -18.03 1.65 18.70
CA MET A 300 -19.13 2.60 18.66
C MET A 300 -19.41 3.10 20.08
N ASN A 301 -19.09 4.36 20.35
CA ASN A 301 -19.65 5.07 21.48
C ASN A 301 -20.88 5.84 20.99
N VAL A 302 -22.03 5.17 20.97
CA VAL A 302 -23.31 5.84 20.77
C VAL A 302 -23.57 6.73 22.00
N ALA A 303 -23.43 8.03 21.83
CA ALA A 303 -24.05 9.02 22.70
C ALA A 303 -24.94 9.94 21.85
N SER A 304 -26.22 9.81 22.11
CA SER A 304 -27.33 10.53 21.52
C SER A 304 -27.32 12.05 21.79
N GLU A 305 -27.89 12.75 20.81
CA GLU A 305 -28.50 14.10 20.84
C GLU A 305 -27.59 15.35 20.80
N GLU A 306 -27.86 16.11 19.72
CA GLU A 306 -27.48 17.49 19.39
C GLU A 306 -26.00 17.80 19.10
N GLY A 307 -25.65 17.68 17.82
CA GLY A 307 -24.77 18.61 17.11
C GLY A 307 -23.32 18.67 17.60
N TYR A 308 -22.50 17.71 17.17
CA TYR A 308 -21.04 17.80 17.29
C TYR A 308 -20.41 17.20 16.03
N PHE A 309 -19.65 18.02 15.29
CA PHE A 309 -18.79 17.57 14.20
C PHE A 309 -17.71 16.67 14.79
N ASP A 310 -17.62 15.43 14.32
CA ASP A 310 -16.47 14.58 14.58
C ASP A 310 -15.30 15.15 13.78
N THR A 311 -14.36 15.79 14.48
CA THR A 311 -13.15 16.33 13.86
C THR A 311 -12.30 15.16 13.43
N GLY A 312 -12.19 14.98 12.11
CA GLY A 312 -11.47 13.92 11.43
C GLY A 312 -10.07 13.65 12.00
N ASP A 313 -9.64 12.42 11.81
CA ASP A 313 -8.30 11.96 12.19
C ASP A 313 -7.23 12.85 11.54
N SER A 314 -6.63 13.72 12.35
CA SER A 314 -5.50 14.53 11.93
C SER A 314 -4.26 13.63 11.79
N ILE A 315 -3.68 13.55 10.60
CA ILE A 315 -2.38 12.90 10.43
C ILE A 315 -1.29 13.88 10.90
N ASP A 316 -0.62 13.54 12.00
CA ASP A 316 0.55 14.27 12.48
C ASP A 316 1.81 13.85 11.69
N LEU A 317 2.29 14.73 10.84
CA LEU A 317 3.45 14.50 9.98
C LEU A 317 4.77 14.86 10.68
N SER A 318 4.74 15.16 11.98
CA SER A 318 5.95 15.49 12.75
C SER A 318 6.92 14.30 12.92
N ASN A 319 6.46 13.06 12.67
CA ASN A 319 7.23 11.82 12.91
C ASN A 319 7.14 10.77 11.78
N VAL A 320 7.01 11.17 10.50
CA VAL A 320 6.99 10.20 9.37
C VAL A 320 8.21 9.27 9.43
N GLU A 321 7.98 7.98 9.69
CA GLU A 321 9.04 6.97 9.77
C GLU A 321 9.53 6.57 8.36
N ARG A 322 10.83 6.31 8.30
CA ARG A 322 11.68 6.26 7.11
C ARG A 322 11.57 4.90 6.39
N LEU A 323 11.08 4.86 5.15
CA LEU A 323 11.43 3.80 4.20
C LEU A 323 12.76 4.19 3.52
N GLU A 324 13.86 3.60 3.96
CA GLU A 324 15.15 3.74 3.28
C GLU A 324 15.04 3.17 1.86
N SER A 325 15.07 4.03 0.84
CA SER A 325 15.35 3.59 -0.51
C SER A 325 16.70 2.88 -0.52
N SER A 326 16.71 1.59 -0.81
CA SER A 326 17.93 0.79 -1.02
C SER A 326 18.71 1.33 -2.23
N SER A 327 19.53 2.36 -2.01
CA SER A 327 20.67 2.65 -2.87
C SER A 327 21.92 2.10 -2.20
N THR A 328 22.47 1.02 -2.75
CA THR A 328 23.81 0.53 -2.39
C THR A 328 24.85 1.56 -2.81
N ALA A 329 25.15 2.51 -1.92
CA ALA A 329 26.35 3.33 -1.99
C ALA A 329 27.29 2.88 -0.87
N SER A 330 28.36 2.20 -1.29
CA SER A 330 29.49 1.77 -0.46
C SER A 330 29.97 2.90 0.44
N ARG A 331 29.74 2.76 1.75
CA ARG A 331 30.33 3.64 2.76
C ARG A 331 31.78 3.23 2.99
N THR A 332 32.72 3.92 2.35
CA THR A 332 34.08 4.04 2.89
C THR A 332 34.05 5.10 3.99
N SER A 333 34.03 4.66 5.25
CA SER A 333 34.17 5.53 6.41
C SER A 333 35.60 6.09 6.48
N SER A 334 35.76 7.38 6.21
CA SER A 334 36.97 8.12 6.58
C SER A 334 36.93 8.41 8.08
N LEU A 335 37.62 7.57 8.87
CA LEU A 335 37.97 7.91 10.25
C LEU A 335 39.08 8.95 10.25
N SER A 336 38.91 10.00 11.06
CA SER A 336 39.89 11.07 11.25
C SER A 336 41.15 10.53 11.92
N SER A 337 42.31 10.81 11.32
CA SER A 337 43.62 10.47 11.87
C SER A 337 43.99 11.40 13.02
N SER A 338 43.80 10.94 14.25
CA SER A 338 44.54 11.43 15.41
C SER A 338 44.76 10.31 16.42
N ASP A 339 45.45 9.24 16.01
CA ASP A 339 46.23 8.43 16.94
C ASP A 339 47.14 7.45 16.19
N LEU A 340 48.42 7.43 16.60
CA LEU A 340 49.51 6.51 16.19
C LEU A 340 49.98 6.71 14.73
N GLY A 341 51.15 7.26 14.41
CA GLY A 341 52.46 7.01 15.00
C GLY A 341 53.27 6.12 14.05
N MET A 342 54.27 6.71 13.38
CA MET A 342 55.42 6.11 12.68
C MET A 342 55.38 6.06 11.13
N GLU A 343 56.33 6.81 10.56
CA GLU A 343 57.29 6.51 9.45
C GLU A 343 56.95 5.30 8.54
N GLU A 344 57.06 5.33 7.21
CA GLU A 344 58.18 5.81 6.39
C GLU A 344 57.78 5.75 4.88
N GLN A 345 58.26 6.74 4.12
CA GLN A 345 58.86 6.68 2.76
C GLN A 345 58.24 5.89 1.56
N THR A 346 58.30 6.62 0.43
CA THR A 346 58.57 6.22 -0.98
C THR A 346 57.43 5.99 -1.98
N GLU A 347 57.20 7.06 -2.74
CA GLU A 347 57.05 7.18 -4.20
C GLU A 347 57.36 5.94 -5.07
N PHE A 348 56.45 5.58 -5.98
CA PHE A 348 56.75 5.22 -7.37
C PHE A 348 55.49 5.35 -8.25
N ALA A 349 55.58 6.18 -9.28
CA ALA A 349 54.68 6.20 -10.43
C ALA A 349 55.11 5.12 -11.44
N TYR A 350 54.18 4.54 -12.21
CA TYR A 350 54.07 4.71 -13.68
C TYR A 350 53.02 3.77 -14.31
N GLU A 351 52.59 4.17 -15.50
CA GLU A 351 51.45 3.83 -16.36
C GLU A 351 51.45 2.47 -17.09
N GLY A 352 50.26 2.10 -17.59
CA GLY A 352 50.01 1.29 -18.81
C GLY A 352 49.79 -0.21 -18.58
N ASP A 353 48.97 -0.95 -19.33
CA ASP A 353 48.14 -0.71 -20.52
C ASP A 353 47.19 -1.94 -20.67
N ASN A 354 46.10 -1.75 -21.42
CA ASN A 354 45.12 -2.68 -21.99
C ASN A 354 45.24 -4.22 -21.81
N GLY A 355 44.13 -4.85 -21.40
CA GLY A 355 43.90 -6.29 -21.59
C GLY A 355 42.47 -6.74 -21.24
N THR A 356 41.68 -7.06 -22.27
CA THR A 356 40.37 -7.75 -22.19
C THR A 356 40.53 -9.18 -21.69
N PHE A 357 39.70 -9.62 -20.72
CA PHE A 357 39.42 -11.05 -20.48
C PHE A 357 37.97 -11.28 -20.02
N ASP A 358 37.41 -12.34 -20.61
CA ASP A 358 36.06 -12.90 -20.47
C ASP A 358 35.69 -13.40 -19.05
N ALA A 359 34.38 -13.58 -18.88
CA ALA A 359 33.68 -14.06 -17.71
C ALA A 359 34.29 -15.31 -17.04
N LEU A 360 34.32 -15.28 -15.70
CA LEU A 360 34.50 -16.44 -14.84
C LEU A 360 33.48 -16.41 -13.70
N ASP A 361 32.57 -17.36 -13.80
CA ASP A 361 31.60 -17.85 -12.83
C ASP A 361 32.31 -18.53 -11.64
N ILE A 362 32.05 -18.12 -10.39
CA ILE A 362 32.52 -18.79 -9.16
C ILE A 362 31.44 -18.63 -8.05
N PRO A 363 31.20 -19.67 -7.22
CA PRO A 363 29.88 -20.11 -6.82
C PRO A 363 29.46 -19.75 -5.39
N ASP A 364 28.21 -20.10 -5.11
CA ASP A 364 27.50 -20.20 -3.84
C ASP A 364 28.33 -20.86 -2.71
N MET A 365 28.34 -20.26 -1.52
CA MET A 365 29.01 -20.82 -0.34
C MET A 365 28.19 -20.62 0.93
N THR A 366 27.45 -21.68 1.26
CA THR A 366 26.90 -22.05 2.57
C THR A 366 27.90 -21.85 3.73
N VAL A 367 27.43 -21.29 4.85
CA VAL A 367 28.13 -21.36 6.14
C VAL A 367 27.39 -22.33 7.06
N LEU A 368 28.07 -23.44 7.39
CA LEU A 368 27.69 -24.43 8.39
C LEU A 368 28.18 -24.01 9.79
N GLY A 369 27.38 -24.37 10.80
CA GLY A 369 27.62 -24.09 12.20
C GLY A 369 28.80 -24.83 12.84
N THR A 370 29.22 -24.31 13.99
CA THR A 370 30.29 -24.86 14.82
C THR A 370 29.77 -25.96 15.75
N ALA A 371 30.52 -27.07 15.76
CA ALA A 371 30.29 -28.27 16.54
C ALA A 371 30.70 -28.14 18.02
N ASP A 372 30.01 -28.94 18.81
CA ASP A 372 30.30 -29.36 20.18
C ASP A 372 31.31 -30.51 20.14
N ASP A 373 32.36 -30.47 20.97
CA ASP A 373 33.02 -31.69 21.47
C ASP A 373 33.95 -31.38 22.65
N GLN A 374 33.92 -32.26 23.66
CA GLN A 374 35.06 -32.86 24.39
C GLN A 374 34.59 -33.36 25.77
N GLN A 375 34.33 -34.67 25.85
CA GLN A 375 34.50 -35.45 27.08
C GLN A 375 35.98 -35.60 27.42
N VAL A 376 36.39 -35.36 28.67
CA VAL A 376 37.48 -36.11 29.33
C VAL A 376 37.24 -36.17 30.86
N ALA A 377 37.44 -37.38 31.40
CA ALA A 377 37.60 -37.83 32.80
C ALA A 377 36.34 -38.19 33.61
#